data_AF-A0A8T2SPM4-F1
#
_entry.id   AF-A0A8T2SPM4-F1
#
_cell.length_a   1.000
_cell.length_b   1.000
_cell.length_c   1.000
_cell.angle_alpha   90.00
_cell.angle_beta   90.00
_cell.angle_gamma   90.00
#
_symmetry.space_group_name_H-M   'P 1'
#
loop_
_entity.id
_entity.type
_entity.pdbx_description
1 polymer ?
#
loop_
_entity_poly.entity_id
_entity_poly.type
_entity_poly.pdbx_seq_one_letter_code
_entity_poly.pdbx_strand_id
1 'polypeptide(L)'
;MGLIDLVRKAQREESMKAPGVGLSGLKPIWLVLEDSPPSEKLIANGAVTWKELPAVSDLLKLREEHEERLRWELSVKAGGGDCSLSFLDGLLRSYFEQLLDINSTCSPNCTSDEKATCNVSFIKLLRRVSPHIGQKLLSHILRACLSCQDLDGVRAILESQVVSGALHHELVISLIERDEVALLCTWCKNVCDPRFSDLLLVLKYFLKASLPAGKSLAQVHKQWRQGALSAIQRVSEIQKSEGNKGDLSALAKHKNVKEEAIQKALLLSVAVDHFQPYELCLHYLLLSGQDEAVLAAILQQLDNEEILKLLCYLNKWLDKYSSRSSLCTFQSKRKDLFVPSLNDVIQWISILLDTHMMSLILCSDFHDEIRGIQLLVKGFVDFGHMIAPLAGIMEHLRSSSILPSQASQGREDDPVIEYVEI
;
A
#
# COMPACT_ATOMS: atom_id res chain seq x y z
N MET A 1 -16.63 -20.90 -10.88
CA MET A 1 -16.84 -20.56 -9.45
C MET A 1 -16.13 -19.24 -9.21
N GLY A 2 -16.86 -18.20 -8.82
CA GLY A 2 -16.27 -16.87 -8.58
C GLY A 2 -15.39 -16.88 -7.32
N LEU A 3 -14.44 -15.96 -7.21
CA LEU A 3 -13.66 -15.80 -5.97
C LEU A 3 -14.55 -15.41 -4.79
N ILE A 4 -15.62 -14.65 -5.06
CA ILE A 4 -16.63 -14.32 -4.04
C ILE A 4 -17.28 -15.59 -3.46
N ASP A 5 -17.52 -16.62 -4.28
CA ASP A 5 -18.09 -17.88 -3.80
C ASP A 5 -17.09 -18.65 -2.93
N LEU A 6 -15.79 -18.52 -3.19
CA LEU A 6 -14.74 -19.08 -2.34
C LEU A 6 -14.65 -18.35 -0.99
N VAL A 7 -14.79 -17.01 -0.97
CA VAL A 7 -14.88 -16.25 0.29
C VAL A 7 -16.08 -16.75 1.12
N ARG A 8 -17.26 -16.89 0.49
CA ARG A 8 -18.47 -17.40 1.15
C ARG A 8 -18.31 -18.85 1.62
N LYS A 9 -17.61 -19.69 0.86
CA LYS A 9 -17.32 -21.06 1.27
C LYS A 9 -16.40 -21.09 2.49
N ALA A 10 -15.31 -20.31 2.49
CA ALA A 10 -14.43 -20.16 3.64
C ALA A 10 -15.21 -19.68 4.88
N GLN A 11 -16.16 -18.75 4.72
CA GLN A 11 -17.05 -18.33 5.81
C GLN A 11 -17.95 -19.45 6.37
N ARG A 12 -18.33 -20.46 5.57
CA ARG A 12 -19.31 -21.50 5.93
C ARG A 12 -18.71 -22.77 6.54
N GLU A 13 -17.39 -22.97 6.49
CA GLU A 13 -16.74 -24.21 6.96
C GLU A 13 -16.77 -24.40 8.51
N GLU A 14 -17.45 -23.52 9.26
CA GLU A 14 -17.71 -23.65 10.71
C GLU A 14 -18.77 -24.71 11.10
N SER A 15 -19.63 -25.18 10.17
CA SER A 15 -20.79 -26.02 10.57
C SER A 15 -20.51 -27.52 10.74
N MET A 16 -19.32 -28.02 10.40
CA MET A 16 -19.01 -29.45 10.52
C MET A 16 -17.57 -29.69 10.93
N LYS A 17 -17.29 -29.64 12.24
CA LYS A 17 -16.51 -30.64 13.01
C LYS A 17 -15.96 -30.05 14.32
N ALA A 18 -16.19 -30.78 15.41
CA ALA A 18 -15.42 -30.75 16.64
C ALA A 18 -14.70 -32.11 16.81
N PRO A 19 -13.82 -32.30 17.81
CA PRO A 19 -12.43 -31.89 17.76
C PRO A 19 -11.46 -33.08 17.92
N GLY A 20 -10.19 -32.89 17.56
CA GLY A 20 -9.14 -33.89 17.76
C GLY A 20 -7.75 -33.28 17.86
N VAL A 21 -7.26 -33.23 19.10
CA VAL A 21 -5.86 -33.44 19.56
C VAL A 21 -4.71 -32.64 18.92
N GLY A 22 -4.02 -31.87 19.78
CA GLY A 22 -2.56 -32.04 19.96
C GLY A 22 -1.62 -30.88 19.61
N LEU A 23 -0.86 -30.50 20.65
CA LEU A 23 0.57 -30.09 20.62
C LEU A 23 0.95 -28.61 20.36
N SER A 24 1.24 -27.95 21.49
CA SER A 24 2.49 -27.25 21.84
C SER A 24 3.16 -26.27 20.86
N GLY A 25 3.30 -25.03 21.34
CA GLY A 25 4.62 -24.43 21.56
C GLY A 25 5.10 -23.39 20.54
N LEU A 26 4.71 -22.12 20.71
CA LEU A 26 5.45 -20.98 20.16
C LEU A 26 5.49 -19.82 21.18
N LYS A 27 6.70 -19.52 21.68
CA LYS A 27 7.04 -18.26 22.35
C LYS A 27 7.08 -17.13 21.32
N PRO A 28 6.55 -15.93 21.62
CA PRO A 28 6.81 -14.75 20.80
C PRO A 28 8.24 -14.24 21.05
N ILE A 29 8.99 -14.03 19.98
CA ILE A 29 10.27 -13.31 19.97
C ILE A 29 9.93 -11.82 19.84
N TRP A 30 10.17 -11.05 20.90
CA TRP A 30 10.39 -9.62 20.82
C TRP A 30 11.56 -9.24 21.74
N LEU A 31 12.55 -8.57 21.14
CA LEU A 31 13.55 -7.69 21.74
C LEU A 31 14.40 -8.26 22.90
N VAL A 32 15.58 -8.75 22.55
CA VAL A 32 16.72 -8.76 23.48
C VAL A 32 17.40 -7.40 23.34
N LEU A 33 17.18 -6.52 24.31
CA LEU A 33 18.12 -5.45 24.62
C LEU A 33 19.37 -6.15 25.17
N GLU A 34 20.55 -5.91 24.61
CA GLU A 34 21.79 -6.32 25.26
C GLU A 34 21.97 -5.55 26.56
N ASP A 35 21.66 -6.21 27.67
CA ASP A 35 22.09 -5.80 29.01
C ASP A 35 23.61 -5.99 29.11
N SER A 36 24.36 -4.95 28.75
CA SER A 36 25.72 -4.76 29.27
C SER A 36 25.67 -3.69 30.36
N PRO A 37 25.87 -4.01 31.65
CA PRO A 37 25.96 -2.98 32.67
C PRO A 37 27.22 -2.12 32.43
N PRO A 38 27.14 -0.79 32.55
CA PRO A 38 28.34 0.03 32.57
C PRO A 38 29.13 -0.33 33.83
N SER A 39 30.41 -0.64 33.66
CA SER A 39 31.31 -0.89 34.78
C SER A 39 31.33 0.30 35.74
N GLU A 40 31.19 -0.02 37.02
CA GLU A 40 30.87 0.86 38.14
C GLU A 40 32.02 1.79 38.59
N LYS A 41 32.86 2.27 37.66
CA LYS A 41 34.02 3.14 37.97
C LYS A 41 34.14 4.42 37.15
N LEU A 42 33.06 4.88 36.52
CA LEU A 42 33.03 6.17 35.80
C LEU A 42 31.98 7.17 36.28
N ILE A 43 31.43 6.97 37.48
CA ILE A 43 30.59 7.96 38.17
C ILE A 43 31.46 8.67 39.21
N ALA A 44 32.36 9.54 38.76
CA ALA A 44 33.03 10.46 39.68
C ALA A 44 33.38 11.83 39.07
N ASN A 45 33.40 12.00 37.75
CA ASN A 45 33.60 13.32 37.13
C ASN A 45 32.65 13.45 35.94
N GLY A 46 31.64 14.31 36.07
CA GLY A 46 30.57 14.53 35.10
C GLY A 46 31.03 15.12 33.77
N ALA A 47 31.65 14.30 32.93
CA ALA A 47 31.92 14.61 31.53
C ALA A 47 31.67 13.36 30.68
N VAL A 48 30.52 13.32 30.00
CA VAL A 48 30.31 12.41 28.87
C VAL A 48 31.21 12.92 27.74
N THR A 49 32.38 12.31 27.59
CA THR A 49 33.26 12.58 26.46
C THR A 49 32.71 11.87 25.24
N TRP A 50 32.02 12.62 24.38
CA TRP A 50 31.71 12.19 23.02
C TRP A 50 33.03 11.93 22.31
N LYS A 51 33.27 10.68 21.90
CA LYS A 51 34.35 10.35 20.99
C LYS A 51 33.91 10.81 19.60
N GLU A 52 34.60 11.79 19.01
CA GLU A 52 34.40 12.12 17.61
C GLU A 52 34.71 10.86 16.77
N LEU A 53 33.70 10.34 16.07
CA LEU A 53 33.95 9.41 14.98
C LEU A 53 34.87 10.13 13.97
N PRO A 54 35.83 9.42 13.33
CA PRO A 54 36.61 10.00 12.23
C PRO A 54 35.64 10.66 11.25
N ALA A 55 35.97 11.90 10.86
CA ALA A 55 35.04 12.89 10.32
C ALA A 55 34.03 12.26 9.34
N VAL A 56 32.79 12.11 9.80
CA VAL A 56 31.65 11.61 8.99
C VAL A 56 31.56 12.35 7.64
N SER A 57 32.01 13.60 7.62
CA SER A 57 32.17 14.43 6.41
C SER A 57 33.09 13.82 5.35
N ASP A 58 34.22 13.23 5.72
CA ASP A 58 35.20 12.68 4.77
C ASP A 58 34.73 11.35 4.19
N LEU A 59 34.01 10.54 4.98
CA LEU A 59 33.37 9.31 4.48
C LEU A 59 32.18 9.60 3.57
N LEU A 60 31.39 10.63 3.88
CA LEU A 60 30.29 11.09 3.01
C LEU A 60 30.83 11.64 1.68
N LYS A 61 31.89 12.45 1.71
CA LYS A 61 32.57 12.93 0.49
C LYS A 61 33.12 11.79 -0.36
N LEU A 62 33.82 10.84 0.25
CA LEU A 62 34.37 9.69 -0.47
C LEU A 62 33.25 8.85 -1.12
N ARG A 63 32.12 8.70 -0.42
CA ARG A 63 30.93 8.05 -0.96
C ARG A 63 30.34 8.83 -2.14
N GLU A 64 30.19 10.15 -2.01
CA GLU A 64 29.68 11.01 -3.08
C GLU A 64 30.58 10.96 -4.32
N GLU A 65 31.90 11.05 -4.16
CA GLU A 65 32.88 10.91 -5.26
C GLU A 65 32.79 9.55 -5.95
N HIS A 66 32.59 8.47 -5.19
CA HIS A 66 32.43 7.13 -5.74
C HIS A 66 31.09 6.97 -6.49
N GLU A 67 29.99 7.52 -5.95
CA GLU A 67 28.68 7.55 -6.61
C GLU A 67 28.73 8.39 -7.91
N GLU A 68 29.46 9.51 -7.92
CA GLU A 68 29.66 10.35 -9.11
C GLU A 68 30.48 9.63 -10.20
N ARG A 69 31.50 8.86 -9.80
CA ARG A 69 32.26 8.03 -10.75
C ARG A 69 31.39 6.96 -11.40
N LEU A 70 30.65 6.20 -10.59
CA LEU A 70 29.71 5.19 -11.09
C LEU A 70 28.66 5.79 -12.01
N ARG A 71 28.16 6.98 -11.67
CA ARG A 71 27.22 7.75 -12.49
C ARG A 71 27.81 8.08 -13.86
N TRP A 72 29.05 8.57 -13.91
CA TRP A 72 29.73 8.89 -15.17
C TRP A 72 29.89 7.63 -16.04
N GLU A 73 30.33 6.52 -15.46
CA GLU A 73 30.52 5.26 -16.17
C GLU A 73 29.20 4.70 -16.72
N LEU A 74 28.12 4.76 -15.93
CA LEU A 74 26.77 4.40 -16.38
C LEU A 74 26.30 5.29 -17.54
N SER A 75 26.57 6.60 -17.48
CA SER A 75 26.16 7.54 -18.52
C SER A 75 26.89 7.33 -19.85
N VAL A 76 28.20 7.10 -19.79
CA VAL A 76 29.04 6.89 -21.00
C VAL A 76 28.67 5.58 -21.69
N LYS A 77 28.47 4.51 -20.91
CA LYS A 77 28.19 3.17 -21.46
C LYS A 77 26.75 2.98 -21.90
N ALA A 78 25.77 3.56 -21.18
CA ALA A 78 24.37 3.51 -21.61
C ALA A 78 24.14 4.25 -22.95
N GLY A 79 24.93 5.28 -23.26
CA GLY A 79 24.90 5.96 -24.56
C GLY A 79 25.57 5.20 -25.72
N GLY A 80 26.39 4.19 -25.41
CA GLY A 80 27.21 3.47 -26.39
C GLY A 80 26.60 2.21 -27.00
N GLY A 81 25.38 1.83 -26.60
CA GLY A 81 24.64 0.68 -27.18
C GLY A 81 25.06 -0.72 -26.70
N ASP A 82 26.16 -0.85 -25.96
CA ASP A 82 26.68 -2.13 -25.42
C ASP A 82 26.28 -2.34 -23.93
N CYS A 83 25.02 -2.04 -23.62
CA CYS A 83 24.46 -2.16 -22.27
C CYS A 83 23.85 -3.56 -22.08
N SER A 84 24.42 -4.38 -21.20
CA SER A 84 23.86 -5.68 -20.79
C SER A 84 23.71 -5.81 -19.28
N LEU A 85 22.87 -6.74 -18.83
CA LEU A 85 22.71 -7.05 -17.40
C LEU A 85 24.05 -7.47 -16.76
N SER A 86 24.87 -8.25 -17.47
CA SER A 86 26.18 -8.68 -16.97
C SER A 86 27.15 -7.52 -16.83
N PHE A 87 27.05 -6.51 -17.70
CA PHE A 87 27.79 -5.26 -17.55
C PHE A 87 27.35 -4.50 -16.29
N LEU A 88 26.04 -4.31 -16.08
CA LEU A 88 25.51 -3.66 -14.87
C LEU A 88 25.92 -4.41 -13.60
N ASP A 89 25.82 -5.74 -13.62
CA ASP A 89 26.22 -6.58 -12.51
C ASP A 89 27.72 -6.45 -12.23
N GLY A 90 28.58 -6.54 -13.25
CA GLY A 90 30.02 -6.38 -13.08
C GLY A 90 30.43 -5.01 -12.55
N LEU A 91 29.72 -3.94 -12.95
CA LEU A 91 30.00 -2.58 -12.52
C LEU A 91 29.53 -2.29 -11.09
N LEU A 92 28.30 -2.70 -10.77
CA LEU A 92 27.62 -2.26 -9.55
C LEU A 92 27.73 -3.27 -8.40
N ARG A 93 28.00 -4.55 -8.68
CA ARG A 93 28.02 -5.60 -7.65
C ARG A 93 29.01 -5.32 -6.53
N SER A 94 30.24 -4.95 -6.86
CA SER A 94 31.26 -4.68 -5.83
C SER A 94 30.84 -3.53 -4.92
N TYR A 95 30.25 -2.48 -5.49
CA TYR A 95 29.71 -1.36 -4.73
C TYR A 95 28.50 -1.76 -3.87
N PHE A 96 27.58 -2.57 -4.42
CA PHE A 96 26.41 -3.07 -3.69
C PHE A 96 26.79 -3.99 -2.53
N GLU A 97 27.78 -4.85 -2.71
CA GLU A 97 28.28 -5.76 -1.68
C GLU A 97 29.00 -5.01 -0.56
N GLN A 98 29.74 -3.93 -0.89
CA GLN A 98 30.34 -3.02 0.08
C GLN A 98 29.28 -2.25 0.87
N LEU A 99 28.23 -1.74 0.20
CA LEU A 99 27.15 -1.01 0.87
C LEU A 99 26.33 -1.87 1.82
N LEU A 100 26.20 -3.17 1.54
CA LEU A 100 25.43 -4.10 2.37
C LEU A 100 26.26 -4.79 3.45
N ASP A 101 27.56 -4.48 3.56
CA ASP A 101 28.44 -5.07 4.58
C ASP A 101 28.41 -6.63 4.56
N ILE A 102 28.23 -7.23 3.38
CA ILE A 102 28.11 -8.69 3.23
C ILE A 102 29.43 -9.39 3.64
N ASN A 103 30.54 -8.66 3.67
CA ASN A 103 31.83 -9.16 4.11
C ASN A 103 32.12 -9.00 5.63
N SER A 104 31.28 -8.29 6.40
CA SER A 104 31.49 -8.08 7.85
C SER A 104 30.61 -8.96 8.75
N THR A 105 29.60 -9.66 8.19
CA THR A 105 28.69 -10.55 8.93
C THR A 105 29.01 -12.04 8.80
N CYS A 106 30.11 -12.42 8.15
CA CYS A 106 30.62 -13.78 8.22
C CYS A 106 31.25 -14.04 9.59
N SER A 107 30.49 -14.69 10.49
CA SER A 107 31.02 -15.28 11.71
C SER A 107 32.22 -16.18 11.36
N PRO A 108 33.33 -16.15 12.12
CA PRO A 108 34.55 -16.91 11.81
C PRO A 108 34.38 -18.45 11.85
N ASN A 109 33.18 -18.96 12.12
CA ASN A 109 32.85 -20.39 12.22
C ASN A 109 31.90 -20.92 11.13
N CYS A 110 31.83 -20.29 9.95
CA CYS A 110 31.09 -20.86 8.83
C CYS A 110 31.90 -21.97 8.13
N THR A 111 31.32 -23.18 8.07
CA THR A 111 31.91 -24.33 7.37
C THR A 111 31.92 -24.08 5.86
N SER A 112 32.80 -24.80 5.16
CA SER A 112 33.08 -24.64 3.71
C SER A 112 31.86 -24.74 2.80
N ASP A 113 30.73 -25.29 3.27
CA ASP A 113 29.48 -25.40 2.51
C ASP A 113 28.59 -24.13 2.61
N GLU A 114 28.78 -23.25 3.60
CA GLU A 114 28.04 -21.97 3.70
C GLU A 114 28.62 -20.87 2.80
N LYS A 115 29.91 -20.95 2.46
CA LYS A 115 30.56 -20.05 1.48
C LYS A 115 30.02 -20.21 0.04
N ALA A 116 29.26 -21.28 -0.24
CA ALA A 116 28.61 -21.49 -1.52
C ALA A 116 27.32 -20.64 -1.71
N THR A 117 26.84 -19.93 -0.68
CA THR A 117 25.60 -19.13 -0.73
C THR A 117 25.77 -17.68 -1.22
N CYS A 118 26.98 -17.26 -1.60
CA CYS A 118 27.26 -15.88 -2.03
C CYS A 118 26.84 -15.53 -3.47
N ASN A 119 26.14 -16.40 -4.21
CA ASN A 119 25.65 -16.03 -5.55
C ASN A 119 24.24 -15.43 -5.48
N VAL A 120 24.09 -14.32 -4.76
CA VAL A 120 22.84 -13.54 -4.76
C VAL A 120 22.71 -12.88 -6.14
N SER A 121 21.58 -13.12 -6.81
CA SER A 121 21.33 -12.52 -8.13
C SER A 121 21.36 -11.00 -8.06
N PHE A 122 21.86 -10.35 -9.12
CA PHE A 122 21.96 -8.89 -9.21
C PHE A 122 20.65 -8.19 -8.82
N ILE A 123 19.51 -8.68 -9.31
CA ILE A 123 18.18 -8.15 -9.01
C ILE A 123 17.82 -8.20 -7.52
N LYS A 124 18.24 -9.26 -6.81
CA LYS A 124 18.03 -9.37 -5.36
C LYS A 124 18.93 -8.42 -4.58
N LEU A 125 20.17 -8.23 -5.02
CA LEU A 125 21.07 -7.21 -4.45
C LEU A 125 20.48 -5.82 -4.69
N LEU A 126 20.12 -5.50 -5.93
CA LEU A 126 19.52 -4.22 -6.29
C LEU A 126 18.31 -3.88 -5.40
N ARG A 127 17.36 -4.81 -5.23
CA ARG A 127 16.21 -4.60 -4.34
C ARG A 127 16.60 -4.25 -2.90
N ARG A 128 17.69 -4.82 -2.38
CA ARG A 128 18.20 -4.55 -1.01
C ARG A 128 18.96 -3.24 -0.92
N VAL A 129 19.70 -2.86 -1.96
CA VAL A 129 20.55 -1.65 -1.93
C VAL A 129 19.78 -0.40 -2.33
N SER A 130 18.74 -0.49 -3.17
CA SER A 130 17.95 0.66 -3.64
C SER A 130 17.51 1.64 -2.53
N PRO A 131 17.10 1.21 -1.31
CA PRO A 131 16.75 2.15 -0.24
C PRO A 131 17.91 2.96 0.32
N HIS A 132 19.14 2.52 0.12
CA HIS A 132 20.35 3.09 0.71
C HIS A 132 21.11 4.00 -0.27
N ILE A 133 20.77 3.97 -1.56
CA ILE A 133 21.43 4.73 -2.63
C ILE A 133 20.77 6.10 -2.82
N GLY A 134 21.57 7.12 -3.15
CA GLY A 134 21.04 8.44 -3.51
C GLY A 134 20.17 8.40 -4.77
N GLN A 135 19.11 9.21 -4.81
CA GLN A 135 18.17 9.30 -5.94
C GLN A 135 18.88 9.56 -7.30
N LYS A 136 19.97 10.32 -7.30
CA LYS A 136 20.75 10.61 -8.51
C LYS A 136 21.38 9.34 -9.10
N LEU A 137 22.04 8.52 -8.27
CA LEU A 137 22.63 7.27 -8.75
C LEU A 137 21.53 6.27 -9.14
N LEU A 138 20.46 6.17 -8.35
CA LEU A 138 19.31 5.33 -8.64
C LEU A 138 18.65 5.68 -10.00
N SER A 139 18.59 6.97 -10.35
CA SER A 139 18.11 7.45 -11.65
C SER A 139 18.97 6.94 -12.81
N HIS A 140 20.29 6.92 -12.65
CA HIS A 140 21.21 6.45 -13.70
C HIS A 140 21.18 4.93 -13.84
N ILE A 141 21.06 4.21 -12.72
CA ILE A 141 20.86 2.75 -12.73
C ILE A 141 19.54 2.43 -13.45
N LEU A 142 18.46 3.14 -13.13
CA LEU A 142 17.16 2.97 -13.79
C LEU A 142 17.23 3.25 -15.30
N ARG A 143 17.87 4.36 -15.70
CA ARG A 143 18.10 4.69 -17.11
C ARG A 143 18.91 3.60 -17.82
N ALA A 144 19.93 3.07 -17.17
CA ALA A 144 20.74 1.99 -17.73
C ALA A 144 19.94 0.69 -17.85
N CYS A 145 19.12 0.32 -16.85
CA CYS A 145 18.19 -0.82 -16.95
C CYS A 145 17.21 -0.67 -18.14
N LEU A 146 16.62 0.50 -18.34
CA LEU A 146 15.74 0.78 -19.49
C LEU A 146 16.47 0.65 -20.84
N SER A 147 17.71 1.14 -20.90
CA SER A 147 18.57 1.08 -22.10
C SER A 147 19.00 -0.35 -22.43
N CYS A 148 19.37 -1.11 -21.38
CA CYS A 148 19.69 -2.54 -21.42
C CYS A 148 18.47 -3.44 -21.65
N GLN A 149 17.24 -2.89 -21.72
CA GLN A 149 15.97 -3.64 -21.78
C GLN A 149 15.72 -4.61 -20.62
N ASP A 150 16.34 -4.36 -19.47
CA ASP A 150 16.14 -5.16 -18.26
C ASP A 150 14.95 -4.65 -17.43
N LEU A 151 13.77 -5.20 -17.72
CA LEU A 151 12.53 -4.86 -17.03
C LEU A 151 12.46 -5.40 -15.59
N ASP A 152 13.23 -6.45 -15.27
CA ASP A 152 13.27 -7.01 -13.92
C ASP A 152 14.08 -6.11 -12.97
N GLY A 153 15.14 -5.47 -13.46
CA GLY A 153 15.86 -4.41 -12.75
C GLY A 153 14.98 -3.20 -12.48
N VAL A 154 14.22 -2.74 -13.48
CA VAL A 154 13.22 -1.65 -13.32
C VAL A 154 12.19 -2.03 -12.26
N ARG A 155 11.65 -3.26 -12.31
CA ARG A 155 10.70 -3.75 -11.31
C ARG A 155 11.29 -3.74 -9.90
N ALA A 156 12.52 -4.23 -9.72
CA ALA A 156 13.16 -4.29 -8.42
C ALA A 156 13.39 -2.91 -7.81
N ILE A 157 13.69 -1.90 -8.64
CA ILE A 157 13.80 -0.50 -8.21
C ILE A 157 12.42 0.05 -7.82
N LEU A 158 11.38 -0.16 -8.64
CA LEU A 158 10.03 0.31 -8.31
C LEU A 158 9.47 -0.37 -7.05
N GLU A 159 9.77 -1.65 -6.82
CA GLU A 159 9.34 -2.40 -5.64
C GLU A 159 10.00 -1.92 -4.34
N SER A 160 11.13 -1.21 -4.39
CA SER A 160 11.85 -0.78 -3.19
C SER A 160 11.21 0.43 -2.48
N GLN A 161 10.13 1.00 -3.00
CA GLN A 161 9.34 2.11 -2.41
C GLN A 161 10.12 3.40 -2.09
N VAL A 162 11.33 3.56 -2.64
CA VAL A 162 12.18 4.73 -2.42
C VAL A 162 12.15 5.67 -3.63
N VAL A 163 11.40 5.33 -4.68
CA VAL A 163 11.38 6.08 -5.94
C VAL A 163 10.53 7.35 -5.79
N SER A 164 11.17 8.52 -5.94
CA SER A 164 10.47 9.80 -6.12
C SER A 164 9.97 9.94 -7.57
N GLY A 165 8.85 10.61 -7.78
CA GLY A 165 8.34 10.92 -9.12
C GLY A 165 9.29 11.73 -10.00
N ALA A 166 10.31 12.38 -9.41
CA ALA A 166 11.36 13.10 -10.13
C ALA A 166 12.54 12.20 -10.57
N LEU A 167 12.52 10.89 -10.29
CA LEU A 167 13.68 10.01 -10.49
C LEU A 167 14.11 9.91 -11.96
N HIS A 168 13.17 9.84 -12.92
CA HIS A 168 13.52 9.79 -14.33
C HIS A 168 12.40 10.37 -15.20
N HIS A 169 12.73 11.43 -15.95
CA HIS A 169 11.73 12.24 -16.65
C HIS A 169 10.91 11.48 -17.70
N GLU A 170 11.52 10.46 -18.34
CA GLU A 170 10.95 9.72 -19.47
C GLU A 170 10.50 8.29 -19.09
N LEU A 171 10.55 7.92 -17.80
CA LEU A 171 10.24 6.54 -17.39
C LEU A 171 8.83 6.13 -17.84
N VAL A 172 7.83 6.96 -17.54
CA VAL A 172 6.43 6.68 -17.87
C VAL A 172 6.22 6.59 -19.38
N ILE A 173 6.83 7.49 -20.14
CA ILE A 173 6.76 7.49 -21.62
C ILE A 173 7.36 6.18 -22.15
N SER A 174 8.55 5.80 -21.69
CA SER A 174 9.21 4.54 -22.10
C SER A 174 8.40 3.30 -21.74
N LEU A 175 7.70 3.29 -20.59
CA LEU A 175 6.86 2.17 -20.18
C LEU A 175 5.56 2.09 -21.02
N ILE A 176 4.97 3.24 -21.36
CA ILE A 176 3.80 3.32 -22.24
C ILE A 176 4.15 2.86 -23.66
N GLU A 177 5.27 3.32 -24.22
CA GLU A 177 5.72 2.91 -25.57
C GLU A 177 5.97 1.41 -25.68
N ARG A 178 6.35 0.76 -24.57
CA ARG A 178 6.61 -0.68 -24.49
C ARG A 178 5.39 -1.52 -24.08
N ASP A 179 4.23 -0.90 -23.85
CA ASP A 179 3.01 -1.56 -23.34
C ASP A 179 3.24 -2.37 -22.04
N GLU A 180 4.11 -1.86 -21.16
CA GLU A 180 4.45 -2.51 -19.89
C GLU A 180 3.52 -2.06 -18.75
N VAL A 181 2.24 -2.36 -18.91
CA VAL A 181 1.14 -2.01 -17.99
C VAL A 181 1.41 -2.49 -16.55
N ALA A 182 1.94 -3.69 -16.36
CA ALA A 182 2.24 -4.22 -15.03
C ALA A 182 3.29 -3.38 -14.28
N LEU A 183 4.26 -2.81 -15.00
CA LEU A 183 5.24 -1.90 -14.42
C LEU A 183 4.64 -0.53 -14.15
N LEU A 184 3.75 -0.03 -15.00
CA LEU A 184 2.99 1.20 -14.74
C LEU A 184 2.12 1.10 -13.48
N CYS A 185 1.45 -0.04 -13.28
CA CYS A 185 0.70 -0.32 -12.05
C CYS A 185 1.63 -0.37 -10.82
N THR A 186 2.80 -0.99 -10.96
CA THR A 186 3.82 -1.02 -9.89
C THR A 186 4.35 0.39 -9.58
N TRP A 187 4.52 1.23 -10.60
CA TRP A 187 4.89 2.63 -10.46
C TRP A 187 3.82 3.41 -9.70
N CYS A 188 2.54 3.32 -10.11
CA CYS A 188 1.42 3.99 -9.42
C CYS A 188 1.34 3.60 -7.94
N LYS A 189 1.66 2.35 -7.65
CA LYS A 189 1.60 1.79 -6.29
C LYS A 189 2.71 2.31 -5.37
N ASN A 190 3.93 2.46 -5.90
CA ASN A 190 5.13 2.60 -5.06
C ASN A 190 5.83 3.96 -5.18
N VAL A 191 5.49 4.78 -6.17
CA VAL A 191 6.14 6.09 -6.34
C VAL A 191 5.55 7.11 -5.39
N CYS A 192 6.45 7.79 -4.67
CA CYS A 192 6.10 8.92 -3.82
C CYS A 192 6.17 10.21 -4.65
N ASP A 193 5.13 11.04 -4.54
CA ASP A 193 5.04 12.34 -5.23
C ASP A 193 5.20 12.25 -6.76
N PRO A 194 4.30 11.54 -7.46
CA PRO A 194 4.33 11.43 -8.90
C PRO A 194 4.07 12.79 -9.57
N ARG A 195 4.83 13.10 -10.62
CA ARG A 195 4.69 14.38 -11.34
C ARG A 195 3.34 14.44 -12.06
N PHE A 196 2.76 15.65 -12.11
CA PHE A 196 1.51 15.93 -12.82
C PHE A 196 1.49 15.36 -14.26
N SER A 197 2.54 15.61 -15.03
CA SER A 197 2.65 15.13 -16.43
C SER A 197 2.60 13.60 -16.52
N ASP A 198 3.24 12.92 -15.58
CA ASP A 198 3.34 11.47 -15.56
C ASP A 198 1.99 10.85 -15.19
N LEU A 199 1.33 11.39 -14.17
CA LEU A 199 -0.02 10.96 -13.77
C LEU A 199 -1.03 11.13 -14.90
N LEU A 200 -1.02 12.30 -15.56
CA LEU A 200 -1.91 12.58 -16.67
C LEU A 200 -1.69 11.59 -17.82
N LEU A 201 -0.43 11.32 -18.18
CA LEU A 201 -0.08 10.35 -19.21
C LEU A 201 -0.56 8.94 -18.85
N VAL A 202 -0.36 8.50 -17.61
CA VAL A 202 -0.83 7.17 -17.15
C VAL A 202 -2.35 7.08 -17.14
N LEU A 203 -3.04 8.11 -16.66
CA LEU A 203 -4.51 8.15 -16.63
C LEU A 203 -5.08 8.04 -18.04
N LYS A 204 -4.61 8.89 -18.96
CA LYS A 204 -5.03 8.85 -20.38
C LYS A 204 -4.70 7.51 -21.01
N TYR A 205 -3.53 6.95 -20.71
CA TYR A 205 -3.15 5.64 -21.19
C TYR A 205 -4.15 4.57 -20.75
N PHE A 206 -4.51 4.50 -19.45
CA PHE A 206 -5.48 3.55 -18.91
C PHE A 206 -6.91 3.75 -19.42
N LEU A 207 -7.31 4.99 -19.76
CA LEU A 207 -8.64 5.32 -20.29
C LEU A 207 -8.77 5.11 -21.81
N LYS A 208 -7.66 4.96 -22.54
CA LYS A 208 -7.69 4.73 -23.98
C LYS A 208 -8.46 3.45 -24.31
N ALA A 209 -9.43 3.57 -25.23
CA ALA A 209 -10.61 2.67 -25.42
C ALA A 209 -10.33 1.18 -25.65
N SER A 210 -9.09 0.78 -25.81
CA SER A 210 -8.68 -0.61 -25.83
C SER A 210 -7.17 -0.62 -25.58
N LEU A 211 -6.75 -0.70 -24.31
CA LEU A 211 -5.44 -1.32 -24.11
C LEU A 211 -5.56 -2.70 -24.74
N PRO A 212 -4.72 -3.06 -25.72
CA PRO A 212 -4.74 -4.39 -26.28
C PRO A 212 -4.67 -5.37 -25.11
N ALA A 213 -5.43 -6.46 -25.16
CA ALA A 213 -5.42 -7.53 -24.16
C ALA A 213 -4.06 -8.26 -24.20
N GLY A 214 -2.99 -7.52 -23.91
CA GLY A 214 -1.62 -7.91 -23.97
C GLY A 214 -1.25 -8.75 -22.77
N LYS A 215 -0.09 -9.38 -22.86
CA LYS A 215 0.49 -10.21 -21.80
C LYS A 215 0.61 -9.43 -20.47
N SER A 216 0.84 -8.11 -20.55
CA SER A 216 0.98 -7.24 -19.37
C SER A 216 -0.33 -7.07 -18.59
N LEU A 217 -1.47 -6.87 -19.26
CA LEU A 217 -2.79 -6.82 -18.60
C LEU A 217 -3.17 -8.16 -17.97
N ALA A 218 -2.88 -9.26 -18.65
CA ALA A 218 -3.10 -10.60 -18.11
C ALA A 218 -2.26 -10.83 -16.84
N GLN A 219 -1.04 -10.27 -16.79
CA GLN A 219 -0.21 -10.28 -15.59
C GLN A 219 -0.82 -9.47 -14.45
N VAL A 220 -1.32 -8.26 -14.71
CA VAL A 220 -2.03 -7.44 -13.70
C VAL A 220 -3.20 -8.22 -13.11
N HIS A 221 -4.07 -8.76 -13.97
CA HIS A 221 -5.21 -9.56 -13.53
C HIS A 221 -4.77 -10.79 -12.71
N LYS A 222 -3.70 -11.48 -13.12
CA LYS A 222 -3.13 -12.61 -12.36
C LYS A 222 -2.62 -12.18 -10.98
N GLN A 223 -1.94 -11.04 -10.87
CA GLN A 223 -1.45 -10.51 -9.59
C GLN A 223 -2.60 -10.20 -8.64
N TRP A 224 -3.66 -9.55 -9.15
CA TRP A 224 -4.89 -9.29 -8.41
C TRP A 224 -5.57 -10.57 -7.93
N ARG A 225 -5.70 -11.57 -8.82
CA ARG A 225 -6.25 -12.88 -8.49
C ARG A 225 -5.43 -13.59 -7.41
N GLN A 226 -4.10 -13.54 -7.50
CA GLN A 226 -3.22 -14.12 -6.48
C GLN A 226 -3.38 -13.41 -5.13
N GLY A 227 -3.48 -12.07 -5.14
CA GLY A 227 -3.73 -11.28 -3.94
C GLY A 227 -5.05 -11.64 -3.26
N ALA A 228 -6.12 -11.83 -4.04
CA ALA A 228 -7.41 -12.28 -3.55
C ALA A 228 -7.36 -13.70 -2.96
N LEU A 229 -6.70 -14.64 -3.65
CA LEU A 229 -6.53 -16.02 -3.14
C LEU A 229 -5.74 -16.06 -1.83
N SER A 230 -4.64 -15.30 -1.73
CA SER A 230 -3.87 -15.21 -0.48
C SER A 230 -4.68 -14.54 0.65
N ALA A 231 -5.56 -13.60 0.35
CA ALA A 231 -6.46 -13.02 1.34
C ALA A 231 -7.50 -14.06 1.82
N ILE A 232 -8.08 -14.85 0.92
CA ILE A 232 -9.01 -15.95 1.26
C ILE A 232 -8.31 -17.01 2.12
N GLN A 233 -7.08 -17.38 1.77
CA GLN A 233 -6.28 -18.32 2.55
C GLN A 233 -6.06 -17.83 3.98
N ARG A 234 -5.69 -16.56 4.18
CA ARG A 234 -5.56 -15.98 5.52
C ARG A 234 -6.85 -16.05 6.33
N VAL A 235 -8.01 -15.81 5.71
CA VAL A 235 -9.31 -15.96 6.39
C VAL A 235 -9.49 -17.39 6.89
N SER A 236 -9.19 -18.39 6.04
CA SER A 236 -9.29 -19.80 6.43
C SER A 236 -8.30 -20.22 7.52
N GLU A 237 -7.10 -19.63 7.55
CA GLU A 237 -6.09 -19.88 8.59
C GLU A 237 -6.51 -19.28 9.93
N ILE A 238 -7.03 -18.04 9.92
CA ILE A 238 -7.56 -17.37 11.12
C ILE A 238 -8.69 -18.22 11.71
N GLN A 239 -9.63 -18.69 10.90
CA GLN A 239 -10.74 -19.56 11.33
C GLN A 239 -10.26 -20.87 11.98
N LYS A 240 -9.22 -21.51 11.44
CA LYS A 240 -8.65 -22.74 12.03
C LYS A 240 -7.97 -22.49 13.38
N SER A 241 -7.46 -21.29 13.62
CA SER A 241 -6.74 -20.93 14.85
C SER A 241 -7.65 -20.57 16.03
N GLU A 242 -8.94 -20.32 15.79
CA GLU A 242 -9.92 -19.90 16.81
C GLU A 242 -10.31 -21.01 17.80
N GLY A 243 -10.02 -22.28 17.50
CA GLY A 243 -10.36 -23.42 18.35
C GLY A 243 -9.60 -23.54 19.68
N ASN A 244 -8.73 -22.58 20.06
CA ASN A 244 -7.75 -22.83 21.13
C ASN A 244 -7.44 -21.67 22.12
N LYS A 245 -8.22 -20.57 22.18
CA LYS A 245 -7.93 -19.47 23.13
C LYS A 245 -9.17 -18.88 23.81
N GLY A 246 -9.21 -18.97 25.14
CA GLY A 246 -10.31 -18.52 26.02
C GLY A 246 -10.15 -17.13 26.65
N ASP A 247 -9.27 -16.26 26.14
CA ASP A 247 -9.07 -14.92 26.70
C ASP A 247 -10.01 -13.87 26.07
N LEU A 248 -10.85 -13.23 26.89
CA LEU A 248 -11.86 -12.24 26.46
C LEU A 248 -11.27 -11.01 25.75
N SER A 249 -10.09 -10.53 26.16
CA SER A 249 -9.41 -9.38 25.51
C SER A 249 -8.75 -9.76 24.18
N ALA A 250 -8.28 -11.01 24.07
CA ALA A 250 -7.80 -11.58 22.83
C ALA A 250 -8.98 -11.80 21.86
N LEU A 251 -10.13 -12.25 22.35
CA LEU A 251 -11.35 -12.46 21.56
C LEU A 251 -11.83 -11.20 20.83
N ALA A 252 -11.83 -10.04 21.49
CA ALA A 252 -12.23 -8.77 20.85
C ALA A 252 -11.24 -8.33 19.76
N LYS A 253 -9.92 -8.47 20.01
CA LYS A 253 -8.88 -8.20 19.00
C LYS A 253 -8.95 -9.19 17.84
N HIS A 254 -9.18 -10.47 18.12
CA HIS A 254 -9.33 -11.53 17.11
C HIS A 254 -10.56 -11.32 16.23
N LYS A 255 -11.70 -10.92 16.81
CA LYS A 255 -12.92 -10.61 16.05
C LYS A 255 -12.71 -9.47 15.05
N ASN A 256 -12.03 -8.40 15.46
CA ASN A 256 -11.71 -7.28 14.56
C ASN A 256 -10.74 -7.70 13.44
N VAL A 257 -9.73 -8.51 13.76
CA VAL A 257 -8.78 -9.03 12.76
C VAL A 257 -9.46 -9.98 11.75
N LYS A 258 -10.39 -10.84 12.21
CA LYS A 258 -11.19 -11.71 11.35
C LYS A 258 -12.09 -10.91 10.42
N GLU A 259 -12.80 -9.91 10.95
CA GLU A 259 -13.65 -9.04 10.15
C GLU A 259 -12.84 -8.27 9.09
N GLU A 260 -11.71 -7.68 9.47
CA GLU A 260 -10.81 -6.97 8.54
C GLU A 260 -10.29 -7.91 7.43
N ALA A 261 -9.89 -9.14 7.78
CA ALA A 261 -9.41 -10.13 6.83
C ALA A 261 -10.53 -10.57 5.85
N ILE A 262 -11.76 -10.76 6.35
CA ILE A 262 -12.93 -11.12 5.55
C ILE A 262 -13.27 -9.98 4.59
N GLN A 263 -13.36 -8.74 5.09
CA GLN A 263 -13.65 -7.57 4.27
C GLN A 263 -12.59 -7.36 3.18
N LYS A 264 -11.30 -7.54 3.53
CA LYS A 264 -10.20 -7.53 2.58
C LYS A 264 -10.35 -8.60 1.48
N ALA A 265 -10.64 -9.84 1.87
CA ALA A 265 -10.83 -10.93 0.92
C ALA A 265 -12.04 -10.67 0.00
N LEU A 266 -13.13 -10.12 0.54
CA LEU A 266 -14.33 -9.76 -0.20
C LEU A 266 -14.05 -8.64 -1.22
N LEU A 267 -13.43 -7.53 -0.80
CA LEU A 267 -13.09 -6.41 -1.69
C LEU A 267 -12.20 -6.83 -2.85
N LEU A 268 -11.13 -7.59 -2.56
CA LEU A 268 -10.23 -8.09 -3.60
C LEU A 268 -10.94 -9.06 -4.57
N SER A 269 -11.85 -9.89 -4.05
CA SER A 269 -12.63 -10.80 -4.89
C SER A 269 -13.64 -10.05 -5.76
N VAL A 270 -14.25 -8.99 -5.25
CA VAL A 270 -15.16 -8.11 -6.01
C VAL A 270 -14.43 -7.42 -7.13
N ALA A 271 -13.24 -6.87 -6.87
CA ALA A 271 -12.40 -6.26 -7.88
C ALA A 271 -12.10 -7.26 -9.02
N VAL A 272 -11.62 -8.46 -8.68
CA VAL A 272 -11.27 -9.48 -9.68
C VAL A 272 -12.47 -10.02 -10.46
N ASP A 273 -13.60 -10.28 -9.79
CA ASP A 273 -14.74 -10.95 -10.44
C ASP A 273 -15.59 -9.98 -11.29
N HIS A 274 -15.60 -8.68 -10.97
CA HIS A 274 -16.51 -7.72 -11.61
C HIS A 274 -15.82 -6.67 -12.48
N PHE A 275 -14.50 -6.47 -12.36
CA PHE A 275 -13.78 -5.45 -13.13
C PHE A 275 -12.90 -6.05 -14.21
N GLN A 276 -12.79 -5.34 -15.33
CA GLN A 276 -11.93 -5.68 -16.44
C GLN A 276 -10.46 -5.42 -16.09
N PRO A 277 -9.49 -6.10 -16.74
CA PRO A 277 -8.07 -5.92 -16.44
C PRO A 277 -7.57 -4.47 -16.55
N TYR A 278 -8.08 -3.68 -17.50
CA TYR A 278 -7.72 -2.26 -17.63
C TYR A 278 -8.34 -1.42 -16.49
N GLU A 279 -9.56 -1.74 -16.05
CA GLU A 279 -10.18 -1.08 -14.89
C GLU A 279 -9.36 -1.37 -13.63
N LEU A 280 -8.82 -2.58 -13.45
CA LEU A 280 -7.91 -2.92 -12.35
C LEU A 280 -6.64 -2.04 -12.32
N CYS A 281 -6.23 -1.48 -13.46
CA CYS A 281 -5.11 -0.54 -13.51
C CYS A 281 -5.50 0.82 -12.91
N LEU A 282 -6.73 1.29 -13.16
CA LEU A 282 -7.27 2.53 -12.58
C LEU A 282 -7.33 2.48 -11.04
N HIS A 283 -7.49 1.29 -10.45
CA HIS A 283 -7.51 1.14 -8.99
C HIS A 283 -6.21 1.62 -8.34
N TYR A 284 -5.07 1.34 -8.97
CA TYR A 284 -3.77 1.80 -8.47
C TYR A 284 -3.62 3.31 -8.54
N LEU A 285 -4.24 3.95 -9.55
CA LEU A 285 -4.18 5.39 -9.71
C LEU A 285 -5.07 6.12 -8.70
N LEU A 286 -6.29 5.61 -8.46
CA LEU A 286 -7.19 6.17 -7.43
C LEU A 286 -6.54 6.18 -6.05
N LEU A 287 -5.73 5.17 -5.75
CA LEU A 287 -5.01 5.02 -4.48
C LEU A 287 -3.74 5.88 -4.36
N SER A 288 -3.34 6.58 -5.43
CA SER A 288 -2.12 7.39 -5.41
C SER A 288 -2.20 8.60 -4.47
N GLY A 289 -3.40 8.94 -3.97
CA GLY A 289 -3.59 9.91 -2.88
C GLY A 289 -3.17 11.33 -3.25
N GLN A 290 -3.55 11.77 -4.47
CA GLN A 290 -3.24 13.12 -4.94
C GLN A 290 -4.04 14.19 -4.19
N ASP A 291 -3.44 15.38 -4.07
CA ASP A 291 -4.15 16.56 -3.60
C ASP A 291 -5.31 16.92 -4.54
N GLU A 292 -6.38 17.49 -3.99
CA GLU A 292 -7.61 17.80 -4.74
C GLU A 292 -7.35 18.78 -5.88
N ALA A 293 -6.46 19.77 -5.69
CA ALA A 293 -6.13 20.73 -6.74
C ALA A 293 -5.36 20.07 -7.90
N VAL A 294 -4.46 19.15 -7.59
CA VAL A 294 -3.71 18.37 -8.59
C VAL A 294 -4.67 17.47 -9.35
N LEU A 295 -5.58 16.79 -8.65
CA LEU A 295 -6.58 15.93 -9.26
C LEU A 295 -7.52 16.73 -10.18
N ALA A 296 -8.03 17.89 -9.74
CA ALA A 296 -8.86 18.76 -10.57
C ALA A 296 -8.13 19.19 -11.86
N ALA A 297 -6.86 19.60 -11.74
CA ALA A 297 -6.05 19.98 -12.89
C ALA A 297 -5.81 18.81 -13.87
N ILE A 298 -5.64 17.59 -13.37
CA ILE A 298 -5.50 16.38 -14.21
C ILE A 298 -6.81 16.09 -14.93
N LEU A 299 -7.93 16.11 -14.20
CA LEU A 299 -9.25 15.81 -14.75
C LEU A 299 -9.64 16.84 -15.82
N GLN A 300 -9.29 18.11 -15.65
CA GLN A 300 -9.57 19.17 -16.64
C GLN A 300 -8.96 18.87 -18.03
N GLN A 301 -7.89 18.08 -18.08
CA GLN A 301 -7.19 17.75 -19.34
C GLN A 301 -7.81 16.54 -20.06
N LEU A 302 -8.81 15.88 -19.49
CA LEU A 302 -9.49 14.74 -20.10
C LEU A 302 -10.52 15.18 -21.14
N ASP A 303 -10.67 14.39 -22.20
CA ASP A 303 -11.74 14.57 -23.17
C ASP A 303 -13.06 13.91 -22.74
N ASN A 304 -14.15 14.17 -23.47
CA ASN A 304 -15.47 13.64 -23.12
C ASN A 304 -15.54 12.11 -23.10
N GLU A 305 -14.78 11.41 -23.96
CA GLU A 305 -14.78 9.95 -24.02
C GLU A 305 -14.01 9.35 -22.83
N GLU A 306 -12.88 9.97 -22.47
CA GLU A 306 -12.08 9.66 -21.29
C GLU A 306 -12.89 9.89 -20.00
N ILE A 307 -13.60 11.03 -19.90
CA ILE A 307 -14.48 11.36 -18.78
C ILE A 307 -15.61 10.34 -18.65
N LEU A 308 -16.27 9.97 -19.75
CA LEU A 308 -17.37 9.01 -19.71
C LEU A 308 -16.92 7.65 -19.19
N LYS A 309 -15.77 7.14 -19.66
CA LYS A 309 -15.21 5.87 -19.17
C LYS A 309 -14.84 5.94 -17.70
N LEU A 310 -14.23 7.04 -17.26
CA LEU A 310 -13.89 7.23 -15.86
C LEU A 310 -15.15 7.29 -15.00
N LEU A 311 -16.19 7.99 -15.45
CA LEU A 311 -17.48 8.09 -14.77
C LEU A 311 -18.18 6.73 -14.66
N CYS A 312 -18.20 5.94 -15.74
CA CYS A 312 -18.72 4.57 -15.75
C CYS A 312 -17.98 3.68 -14.74
N TYR A 313 -16.64 3.78 -14.70
CA TYR A 313 -15.81 3.05 -13.73
C TYR A 313 -16.12 3.44 -12.28
N LEU A 314 -16.25 4.74 -11.99
CA LEU A 314 -16.57 5.24 -10.65
C LEU A 314 -17.99 4.85 -10.21
N ASN A 315 -18.97 4.96 -11.11
CA ASN A 315 -20.36 4.56 -10.87
C ASN A 315 -20.45 3.05 -10.56
N LYS A 316 -19.68 2.23 -11.29
CA LYS A 316 -19.58 0.79 -11.04
C LYS A 316 -19.05 0.48 -9.64
N TRP A 317 -18.07 1.24 -9.15
CA TRP A 317 -17.62 1.11 -7.76
C TRP A 317 -18.70 1.49 -6.75
N LEU A 318 -19.38 2.61 -6.96
CA LEU A 318 -20.51 3.02 -6.10
C LEU A 318 -21.59 1.95 -6.01
N ASP A 319 -21.94 1.32 -7.14
CA ASP A 319 -22.90 0.21 -7.19
C ASP A 319 -22.42 -1.00 -6.34
N LYS A 320 -21.12 -1.30 -6.33
CA LYS A 320 -20.57 -2.38 -5.49
C LYS A 320 -20.58 -2.05 -4.00
N TYR A 321 -20.40 -0.79 -3.63
CA TYR A 321 -20.53 -0.36 -2.23
C TYR A 321 -21.99 -0.35 -1.78
N SER A 322 -22.92 0.12 -2.61
CA SER A 322 -24.34 0.23 -2.26
C SER A 322 -24.99 -1.15 -2.12
N SER A 323 -24.68 -2.08 -3.03
CA SER A 323 -25.24 -3.43 -3.03
C SER A 323 -24.73 -4.31 -1.89
N ARG A 324 -23.67 -3.90 -1.18
CA ARG A 324 -23.05 -4.68 -0.10
C ARG A 324 -22.72 -3.77 1.08
N SER A 325 -23.66 -3.66 2.03
CA SER A 325 -23.50 -2.87 3.25
C SER A 325 -22.23 -3.20 4.06
N SER A 326 -21.71 -4.44 3.96
CA SER A 326 -20.47 -4.86 4.62
C SER A 326 -19.19 -4.30 4.00
N LEU A 327 -19.23 -3.74 2.79
CA LEU A 327 -18.07 -3.13 2.13
C LEU A 327 -17.86 -1.67 2.53
N CYS A 328 -18.92 -1.01 3.02
CA CYS A 328 -18.90 0.41 3.38
C CYS A 328 -18.17 0.69 4.71
N THR A 329 -18.00 -0.33 5.56
CA THR A 329 -17.38 -0.17 6.89
C THR A 329 -15.87 -0.36 6.89
N PHE A 330 -15.28 -0.73 5.75
CA PHE A 330 -13.86 -0.97 5.65
C PHE A 330 -13.07 0.34 5.55
N GLN A 331 -12.56 0.81 6.69
CA GLN A 331 -11.53 1.85 6.73
C GLN A 331 -10.16 1.18 6.72
N SER A 332 -9.54 1.10 5.53
CA SER A 332 -8.16 0.65 5.48
C SER A 332 -7.23 1.73 6.00
N LYS A 333 -6.66 1.53 7.18
CA LYS A 333 -5.49 2.30 7.62
C LYS A 333 -4.20 1.85 6.93
N ARG A 334 -4.25 0.79 6.13
CA ARG A 334 -3.06 0.18 5.51
C ARG A 334 -3.15 0.26 3.99
N LYS A 335 -2.09 0.78 3.37
CA LYS A 335 -1.83 0.74 1.91
C LYS A 335 -1.71 -0.69 1.33
N ASP A 336 -2.05 -1.71 2.12
CA ASP A 336 -1.97 -3.13 1.78
C ASP A 336 -3.18 -3.63 0.98
N LEU A 337 -4.23 -2.80 0.83
CA LEU A 337 -5.34 -3.10 -0.05
C LEU A 337 -5.24 -2.20 -1.27
N PHE A 338 -5.02 -2.85 -2.41
CA PHE A 338 -4.98 -2.21 -3.72
C PHE A 338 -6.38 -1.86 -4.22
N VAL A 339 -7.36 -1.69 -3.32
CA VAL A 339 -8.76 -1.40 -3.64
C VAL A 339 -9.09 0.01 -3.14
N PRO A 340 -9.61 0.91 -4.00
CA PRO A 340 -10.08 2.24 -3.60
C PRO A 340 -11.08 2.14 -2.45
N SER A 341 -11.12 3.11 -1.54
CA SER A 341 -12.17 3.21 -0.55
C SER A 341 -13.42 3.90 -1.13
N LEU A 342 -14.56 3.79 -0.45
CA LEU A 342 -15.75 4.56 -0.81
C LEU A 342 -15.47 6.08 -0.80
N ASN A 343 -14.65 6.54 0.15
CA ASN A 343 -14.26 7.94 0.23
C ASN A 343 -13.44 8.38 -0.98
N ASP A 344 -12.48 7.57 -1.42
CA ASP A 344 -11.68 7.86 -2.62
C ASP A 344 -12.58 7.95 -3.86
N VAL A 345 -13.53 7.02 -4.00
CA VAL A 345 -14.48 7.02 -5.13
C VAL A 345 -15.37 8.27 -5.09
N ILE A 346 -15.92 8.62 -3.93
CA ILE A 346 -16.75 9.84 -3.78
C ILE A 346 -15.93 11.09 -4.07
N GLN A 347 -14.71 11.19 -3.54
CA GLN A 347 -13.83 12.34 -3.78
C GLN A 347 -13.55 12.54 -5.27
N TRP A 348 -13.19 11.46 -5.97
CA TRP A 348 -12.97 11.50 -7.42
C TRP A 348 -14.23 11.92 -8.19
N ILE A 349 -15.40 11.42 -7.79
CA ILE A 349 -16.68 11.82 -8.40
C ILE A 349 -16.93 13.32 -8.16
N SER A 350 -16.82 13.79 -6.91
CA SER A 350 -17.07 15.20 -6.57
C SER A 350 -16.21 16.13 -7.41
N ILE A 351 -14.90 15.89 -7.47
CA ILE A 351 -13.96 16.73 -8.23
C ILE A 351 -14.23 16.63 -9.73
N LEU A 352 -14.58 15.45 -10.25
CA LEU A 352 -14.95 15.26 -11.65
C LEU A 352 -16.21 16.06 -12.01
N LEU A 353 -17.24 16.02 -11.15
CA LEU A 353 -18.47 16.77 -11.33
C LEU A 353 -18.21 18.28 -11.31
N ASP A 354 -17.40 18.75 -10.35
CA ASP A 354 -17.07 20.17 -10.23
C ASP A 354 -16.25 20.67 -11.44
N THR A 355 -15.30 19.86 -11.91
CA THR A 355 -14.41 20.22 -13.03
C THR A 355 -15.14 20.24 -14.38
N HIS A 356 -16.07 19.31 -14.59
CA HIS A 356 -16.73 19.08 -15.87
C HIS A 356 -18.23 19.36 -15.89
N MET A 357 -18.74 20.14 -14.91
CA MET A 357 -20.17 20.39 -14.73
C MET A 357 -20.88 20.78 -16.03
N MET A 358 -20.28 21.67 -16.83
CA MET A 358 -20.87 22.14 -18.08
C MET A 358 -20.98 21.04 -19.15
N SER A 359 -19.96 20.18 -19.31
CA SER A 359 -20.00 19.11 -20.32
C SER A 359 -20.98 18.01 -19.91
N LEU A 360 -21.01 17.68 -18.62
CA LEU A 360 -21.89 16.70 -18.02
C LEU A 360 -23.37 17.07 -18.16
N ILE A 361 -23.72 18.36 -18.06
CA ILE A 361 -25.09 18.84 -18.23
C ILE A 361 -25.47 18.89 -19.71
N LEU A 362 -24.57 19.37 -20.58
CA LEU A 362 -24.91 19.64 -21.99
C LEU A 362 -24.89 18.40 -22.88
N CYS A 363 -24.09 17.39 -22.56
CA CYS A 363 -23.96 16.19 -23.38
C CYS A 363 -24.84 15.05 -22.81
N SER A 364 -25.77 14.56 -23.62
CA SER A 364 -26.73 13.50 -23.24
C SER A 364 -26.07 12.18 -22.86
N ASP A 365 -24.87 11.93 -23.38
CA ASP A 365 -24.14 10.66 -23.19
C ASP A 365 -23.75 10.44 -21.73
N PHE A 366 -23.75 11.49 -20.89
CA PHE A 366 -23.46 11.37 -19.46
C PHE A 366 -24.72 11.25 -18.59
N HIS A 367 -25.92 11.52 -19.14
CA HIS A 367 -27.12 11.72 -18.33
C HIS A 367 -27.56 10.46 -17.59
N ASP A 368 -27.42 9.29 -18.22
CA ASP A 368 -27.79 8.02 -17.62
C ASP A 368 -26.82 7.65 -16.48
N GLU A 369 -25.53 7.87 -16.68
CA GLU A 369 -24.47 7.67 -15.70
C GLU A 369 -24.62 8.61 -14.50
N ILE A 370 -24.85 9.90 -14.74
CA ILE A 370 -25.10 10.90 -13.68
C ILE A 370 -26.36 10.54 -12.90
N ARG A 371 -27.43 10.13 -13.59
CA ARG A 371 -28.67 9.69 -12.91
C ARG A 371 -28.42 8.45 -12.06
N GLY A 372 -27.62 7.50 -12.54
CA GLY A 372 -27.19 6.33 -11.78
C GLY A 372 -26.46 6.72 -10.50
N ILE A 373 -25.46 7.59 -10.61
CA ILE A 373 -24.71 8.12 -9.44
C ILE A 373 -25.64 8.84 -8.48
N GLN A 374 -26.54 9.69 -8.97
CA GLN A 374 -27.50 10.43 -8.14
C GLN A 374 -28.36 9.48 -7.31
N LEU A 375 -28.90 8.41 -7.91
CA LEU A 375 -29.74 7.43 -7.21
C LEU A 375 -28.96 6.69 -6.12
N LEU A 376 -27.72 6.30 -6.41
CA LEU A 376 -26.84 5.61 -5.45
C LEU A 376 -26.45 6.53 -4.29
N VAL A 377 -25.99 7.74 -4.58
CA VAL A 377 -25.59 8.73 -3.57
C VAL A 377 -26.77 9.14 -2.71
N LYS A 378 -27.97 9.31 -3.29
CA LYS A 378 -29.19 9.56 -2.52
C LYS A 378 -29.45 8.45 -1.49
N GLY A 379 -29.29 7.19 -1.87
CA GLY A 379 -29.41 6.06 -0.94
C GLY A 379 -28.40 6.13 0.22
N PHE A 380 -27.15 6.51 -0.05
CA PHE A 380 -26.14 6.72 1.00
C PHE A 380 -26.48 7.89 1.92
N VAL A 381 -26.97 9.00 1.37
CA VAL A 381 -27.36 10.19 2.14
C VAL A 381 -28.57 9.90 3.03
N ASP A 382 -29.60 9.23 2.49
CA ASP A 382 -30.79 8.82 3.24
C ASP A 382 -30.39 7.89 4.41
N PHE A 383 -29.49 6.94 4.16
CA PHE A 383 -28.92 6.08 5.21
C PHE A 383 -28.11 6.87 6.24
N GLY A 384 -27.29 7.82 5.79
CA GLY A 384 -26.55 8.73 6.67
C GLY A 384 -27.46 9.54 7.58
N HIS A 385 -28.56 10.09 7.05
CA HIS A 385 -29.56 10.82 7.84
C HIS A 385 -30.26 9.93 8.86
N MET A 386 -30.48 8.63 8.58
CA MET A 386 -31.01 7.69 9.57
C MET A 386 -30.03 7.41 10.72
N ILE A 387 -28.72 7.42 10.46
CA ILE A 387 -27.69 7.07 11.45
C ILE A 387 -27.18 8.30 12.22
N ALA A 388 -27.20 9.48 11.62
CA ALA A 388 -26.68 10.70 12.26
C ALA A 388 -27.25 10.96 13.68
N PRO A 389 -28.55 10.76 13.95
CA PRO A 389 -29.10 10.88 15.30
C PRO A 389 -28.52 9.83 16.27
N LEU A 390 -28.23 8.61 15.79
CA LEU A 390 -27.63 7.55 16.61
C LEU A 390 -26.21 7.87 17.03
N ALA A 391 -25.43 8.57 16.19
CA ALA A 391 -24.10 9.03 16.56
C ALA A 391 -24.15 9.99 17.75
N GLY A 392 -25.07 10.98 17.71
CA GLY A 392 -25.31 11.90 18.81
C GLY A 392 -25.82 11.20 20.07
N ILE A 393 -26.71 10.22 19.94
CA ILE A 393 -27.18 9.38 21.06
C ILE A 393 -26.04 8.55 21.64
N MET A 394 -25.17 7.95 20.81
CA MET A 394 -24.02 7.19 21.26
C MET A 394 -22.99 8.07 21.98
N GLU A 395 -22.75 9.28 21.48
CA GLU A 395 -21.86 10.26 22.11
C GLU A 395 -22.45 10.74 23.44
N HIS A 396 -23.76 11.01 23.47
CA HIS A 396 -24.48 11.32 24.69
C HIS A 396 -24.40 10.17 25.70
N LEU A 397 -24.72 8.94 25.31
CA LEU A 397 -24.61 7.75 26.15
C LEU A 397 -23.18 7.54 26.65
N ARG A 398 -22.16 7.78 25.83
CA ARG A 398 -20.74 7.69 26.22
C ARG A 398 -20.35 8.79 27.21
N SER A 399 -20.92 9.99 27.08
CA SER A 399 -20.72 11.11 28.01
C SER A 399 -21.49 10.95 29.33
N SER A 400 -22.67 10.31 29.28
CA SER A 400 -23.55 10.07 30.43
C SER A 400 -23.26 8.75 31.13
N SER A 401 -22.57 7.81 30.47
CA SER A 401 -22.10 6.56 31.09
C SER A 401 -20.85 6.83 31.93
N ILE A 402 -21.05 7.26 33.18
CA ILE A 402 -20.09 6.95 34.24
C ILE A 402 -20.20 5.44 34.43
N LEU A 403 -19.24 4.67 33.90
CA LEU A 403 -19.13 3.24 34.21
C LEU A 403 -19.06 3.08 35.74
N PRO A 404 -19.83 2.17 36.36
CA PRO A 404 -19.73 1.88 37.79
C PRO A 404 -18.47 1.05 38.05
N SER A 405 -17.31 1.68 37.93
CA SER A 405 -16.02 1.14 38.38
C SER A 405 -15.18 2.16 39.13
N GLN A 406 -15.73 3.36 39.37
CA GLN A 406 -15.14 4.37 40.26
C GLN A 406 -16.13 4.90 41.31
N ALA A 407 -17.16 4.13 41.66
CA ALA A 407 -18.08 4.47 42.77
C ALA A 407 -17.55 4.03 44.16
N SER A 408 -16.26 3.73 44.28
CA SER A 408 -15.64 3.40 45.56
C SER A 408 -14.32 4.13 45.73
N GLN A 409 -14.37 5.45 45.73
CA GLN A 409 -13.42 6.29 46.48
C GLN A 409 -13.95 7.72 46.60
N GLY A 410 -14.45 8.04 47.79
CA GLY A 410 -14.48 9.40 48.33
C GLY A 410 -15.52 10.35 47.76
N ARG A 411 -16.78 10.22 48.20
CA ARG A 411 -17.60 11.40 48.51
C ARG A 411 -18.23 11.15 49.86
N GLU A 412 -17.74 11.88 50.87
CA GLU A 412 -18.46 12.08 52.11
C GLU A 412 -19.80 12.71 51.76
N ASP A 413 -20.88 12.01 52.11
CA ASP A 413 -22.23 12.55 52.07
C ASP A 413 -22.34 13.64 53.14
N ASP A 414 -22.28 14.91 52.73
CA ASP A 414 -22.79 15.99 53.56
C ASP A 414 -24.34 15.85 53.62
N PRO A 415 -24.95 15.79 54.81
CA PRO A 415 -26.40 15.65 54.91
C PRO A 415 -27.09 16.94 54.44
N VAL A 416 -27.71 16.88 53.27
CA VAL A 416 -28.63 17.91 52.76
C VAL A 416 -29.94 17.79 53.54
N ILE A 417 -30.22 18.79 54.38
CA ILE A 417 -31.52 18.95 55.03
C ILE A 417 -32.50 19.53 53.99
N GLU A 418 -33.39 18.71 53.47
CA GLU A 418 -34.55 19.17 52.70
C GLU A 418 -35.63 19.68 53.66
N TYR A 419 -35.96 20.96 53.56
CA TYR A 419 -37.14 21.54 54.20
C TYR A 419 -38.36 21.20 53.35
N VAL A 420 -39.23 20.36 53.90
CA VAL A 420 -40.59 20.17 53.39
C VAL A 420 -41.46 21.28 53.99
N GLU A 421 -42.01 22.14 53.14
CA GLU A 421 -43.07 23.07 53.56
C GLU A 421 -44.30 22.26 54.01
N ILE A 422 -44.75 22.51 55.25
CA ILE A 422 -45.94 21.88 55.86
C ILE A 422 -47.18 22.69 55.51
#